data_AF-A0A0V0XWU4-F1
#
_entry.id   AF-A0A0V0XWU4-F1
#
_cell.length_a   1.000
_cell.length_b   1.000
_cell.length_c   1.000
_cell.angle_alpha   90.00
_cell.angle_beta   90.00
_cell.angle_gamma   90.00
#
_symmetry.space_group_name_H-M   'P 1'
#
loop_
_entity.id
_entity.type
_entity.pdbx_description
1 polymer ?
#
loop_
_entity_poly.entity_id
_entity_poly.type
_entity_poly.pdbx_seq_one_letter_code
_entity_poly.pdbx_strand_id
1 'polypeptide(L)'
;MLLAAVSMIRFGLIKFQSSRIFYSSMSRSTVAICQTLSTEDKQHNWKQCENLIRLAKIKNAKMIFLPECFDYVATSKSKSIELAEKENGVYIDQYRMLARELKVWLSLGGFHEKSDDSDVRVYNTHLIIDDHGNTVTKYRKVHLFDVDIPGDKSIRESSYTIAGNNLQLPVQTPIGRLFVSTCYDIRFPELSCLARQFGAEVLCYPSAFTVSTGMAHWEVLVRSRAIDSQCYVIAAAQCGKHNDRRSSYGHAMVVDPWGTVLAQCSTNAPSLAVCDLDLDFENSVRKQFPTQNNRRTDLYQLLSRISTAYQNILLQRKEFQAAVCSTDQNIAMHTLVSPLRPVQKLFQLNSYEIADLFNCVQLVESKLANFYKTSSSTICIQDGPEAGQTHLHVHILPRRRGDFQHNDEIYSVLDRHDKEVAEKSWRSLDEMSRESATYRELFNG
;
A
#
# COMPACT_ATOMS: atom_id res chain seq x y z
N MET A 1 -17.78 -14.75 -25.37
CA MET A 1 -16.59 -15.19 -24.62
C MET A 1 -16.31 -14.42 -23.32
N LEU A 2 -16.86 -13.22 -23.06
CA LEU A 2 -16.73 -12.56 -21.74
C LEU A 2 -17.58 -13.24 -20.67
N LEU A 3 -18.85 -13.57 -20.97
CA LEU A 3 -19.66 -14.51 -20.18
C LEU A 3 -19.06 -15.92 -20.14
N ALA A 4 -18.24 -16.32 -21.12
CA ALA A 4 -17.52 -17.60 -21.11
C ALA A 4 -16.20 -17.53 -20.35
N ALA A 5 -15.57 -16.36 -20.21
CA ALA A 5 -14.43 -16.10 -19.35
C ALA A 5 -14.90 -15.93 -17.90
N VAL A 6 -16.05 -15.28 -17.69
CA VAL A 6 -16.84 -15.23 -16.46
C VAL A 6 -17.48 -16.59 -16.13
N SER A 7 -17.75 -17.44 -17.13
CA SER A 7 -18.19 -18.84 -16.94
C SER A 7 -17.02 -19.82 -16.83
N MET A 8 -15.84 -19.52 -17.36
CA MET A 8 -14.59 -20.23 -17.04
C MET A 8 -14.13 -19.85 -15.64
N ILE A 9 -14.53 -18.68 -15.12
CA ILE A 9 -14.48 -18.35 -13.68
C ILE A 9 -15.51 -19.21 -12.89
N ARG A 10 -16.65 -19.63 -13.49
CA ARG A 10 -17.57 -20.62 -12.86
C ARG A 10 -17.01 -22.05 -12.83
N PHE A 11 -16.25 -22.48 -13.84
CA PHE A 11 -15.69 -23.85 -13.91
C PHE A 11 -14.27 -23.98 -13.38
N GLY A 12 -13.52 -22.89 -13.37
CA GLY A 12 -12.37 -22.66 -12.51
C GLY A 12 -12.83 -22.27 -11.11
N LEU A 13 -13.72 -23.08 -10.53
CA LEU A 13 -13.64 -23.36 -9.11
C LEU A 13 -12.19 -23.82 -8.89
N ILE A 14 -11.32 -22.86 -8.55
CA ILE A 14 -10.46 -23.08 -7.39
C ILE A 14 -11.40 -23.78 -6.44
N LYS A 15 -11.16 -25.06 -6.22
CA LYS A 15 -11.57 -25.67 -4.99
C LYS A 15 -11.01 -24.70 -3.94
N PHE A 16 -11.84 -23.75 -3.52
CA PHE A 16 -12.24 -23.71 -2.15
C PHE A 16 -12.68 -25.15 -1.88
N GLN A 17 -11.69 -26.02 -1.67
CA GLN A 17 -11.66 -26.71 -0.41
C GLN A 17 -12.07 -25.59 0.53
N SER A 18 -13.32 -25.69 0.99
CA SER A 18 -13.51 -25.59 2.41
C SER A 18 -12.46 -26.54 3.02
N SER A 19 -11.18 -26.13 3.02
CA SER A 19 -10.47 -26.01 4.25
C SER A 19 -11.51 -25.30 5.07
N ARG A 20 -12.21 -26.09 5.89
CA ARG A 20 -12.60 -25.61 7.19
C ARG A 20 -11.45 -24.71 7.57
N ILE A 21 -11.65 -23.40 7.45
CA ILE A 21 -10.84 -22.46 8.17
C ILE A 21 -11.20 -22.93 9.56
N PHE A 22 -10.38 -23.84 10.08
CA PHE A 22 -10.23 -23.96 11.48
C PHE A 22 -9.91 -22.52 11.83
N TYR A 23 -10.92 -21.81 12.33
CA TYR A 23 -10.70 -20.81 13.35
C TYR A 23 -10.03 -21.58 14.49
N SER A 24 -8.78 -21.99 14.27
CA SER A 24 -7.77 -21.99 15.30
C SER A 24 -7.89 -20.56 15.79
N SER A 25 -8.45 -20.37 16.98
CA SER A 25 -8.34 -19.13 17.72
C SER A 25 -6.98 -18.54 17.39
N MET A 26 -6.92 -17.42 16.67
CA MET A 26 -5.62 -16.86 16.32
C MET A 26 -5.02 -16.41 17.65
N SER A 27 -4.06 -17.21 18.08
CA SER A 27 -3.37 -17.11 19.35
C SER A 27 -2.87 -15.70 19.55
N ARG A 28 -2.95 -15.21 20.80
CA ARG A 28 -2.20 -14.05 21.25
C ARG A 28 -0.77 -14.10 20.72
N SER A 29 -0.34 -13.05 20.04
CA SER A 29 0.99 -12.96 19.45
C SER A 29 1.80 -11.90 20.18
N THR A 30 2.92 -12.32 20.78
CA THR A 30 3.84 -11.41 21.45
C THR A 30 4.62 -10.59 20.42
N VAL A 31 4.60 -9.26 20.56
CA VAL A 31 5.40 -8.31 19.80
C VAL A 31 6.40 -7.61 20.71
N ALA A 32 7.50 -7.14 20.12
CA ALA A 32 8.46 -6.28 20.82
C ALA A 32 8.63 -4.96 20.09
N ILE A 33 8.55 -3.86 20.83
CA ILE A 33 8.85 -2.53 20.31
C ILE A 33 10.19 -2.06 20.84
N CYS A 34 11.08 -1.68 19.93
CA CYS A 34 12.38 -1.16 20.28
C CYS A 34 12.33 0.37 20.31
N GLN A 35 13.01 0.92 21.31
CA GLN A 35 13.40 2.30 21.36
C GLN A 35 14.93 2.39 21.25
N THR A 36 15.43 3.20 20.33
CA THR A 36 16.89 3.31 20.09
C THR A 36 17.35 4.75 20.18
N LEU A 37 18.67 4.92 20.32
CA LEU A 37 19.35 6.20 20.17
C LEU A 37 20.39 6.02 19.07
N SER A 38 19.98 6.19 17.81
CA SER A 38 20.90 6.04 16.68
C SER A 38 21.78 7.30 16.54
N THR A 39 23.05 7.12 16.20
CA THR A 39 24.01 8.19 15.89
C THR A 39 24.51 8.04 14.45
N GLU A 40 25.56 8.74 14.02
CA GLU A 40 26.18 8.49 12.72
C GLU A 40 27.07 7.24 12.67
N ASP A 41 27.39 6.64 13.83
CA ASP A 41 28.14 5.38 13.90
C ASP A 41 27.21 4.18 13.67
N LYS A 42 27.20 3.70 12.43
CA LYS A 42 26.40 2.53 12.00
C LYS A 42 26.72 1.26 12.79
N GLN A 43 27.97 1.06 13.19
CA GLN A 43 28.38 -0.15 13.92
C GLN A 43 27.87 -0.12 15.36
N HIS A 44 27.96 1.05 16.02
CA HIS A 44 27.33 1.28 17.31
C HIS A 44 25.82 1.03 17.26
N ASN A 45 25.14 1.60 16.26
CA ASN A 45 23.70 1.46 16.08
C ASN A 45 23.29 0.00 15.82
N TRP A 46 24.07 -0.71 14.99
CA TRP A 46 23.88 -2.14 14.74
C TRP A 46 23.95 -2.93 16.04
N LYS A 47 24.98 -2.70 16.86
CA LYS A 47 25.16 -3.47 18.10
C LYS A 47 24.01 -3.23 19.10
N GLN A 48 23.54 -1.99 19.18
CA GLN A 48 22.37 -1.63 19.96
C GLN A 48 21.11 -2.37 19.48
N CYS A 49 20.83 -2.34 18.16
CA CYS A 49 19.67 -3.03 17.59
C CYS A 49 19.77 -4.55 17.76
N GLU A 50 20.94 -5.13 17.50
CA GLU A 50 21.19 -6.57 17.69
C GLU A 50 20.88 -7.01 19.12
N ASN A 51 21.37 -6.27 20.12
CA ASN A 51 21.13 -6.59 21.53
C ASN A 51 19.63 -6.56 21.87
N LEU A 52 18.90 -5.55 21.39
CA LEU A 52 17.45 -5.42 21.62
C LEU A 52 16.67 -6.53 20.91
N ILE A 53 17.05 -6.90 19.69
CA ILE A 53 16.42 -8.00 18.92
C ILE A 53 16.64 -9.34 19.64
N ARG A 54 17.85 -9.62 20.11
CA ARG A 54 18.16 -10.84 20.88
C ARG A 54 17.38 -10.87 22.19
N LEU A 55 17.26 -9.74 22.90
CA LEU A 55 16.44 -9.63 24.10
C LEU A 55 14.95 -9.88 23.81
N ALA A 56 14.43 -9.31 22.72
CA ALA A 56 13.06 -9.53 22.28
C ALA A 56 12.78 -11.00 21.96
N LYS A 57 13.74 -11.71 21.34
CA LYS A 57 13.64 -13.16 21.14
C LYS A 57 13.53 -13.92 22.45
N ILE A 58 14.32 -13.57 23.47
CA ILE A 58 14.24 -14.17 24.82
C ILE A 58 12.85 -13.94 25.44
N LYS A 59 12.21 -12.81 25.12
CA LYS A 59 10.83 -12.50 25.52
C LYS A 59 9.76 -13.12 24.62
N ASN A 60 10.12 -14.10 23.78
CA ASN A 60 9.22 -14.82 22.87
C ASN A 60 8.50 -13.96 21.82
N ALA A 61 9.02 -12.78 21.50
CA ALA A 61 8.44 -11.96 20.45
C ALA A 61 8.51 -12.66 19.09
N LYS A 62 7.38 -12.65 18.36
CA LYS A 62 7.27 -13.17 17.00
C LYS A 62 7.69 -12.14 15.96
N MET A 63 7.41 -10.88 16.25
CA MET A 63 7.76 -9.74 15.39
C MET A 63 8.32 -8.60 16.24
N ILE A 64 9.41 -8.00 15.75
CA ILE A 64 10.19 -6.97 16.46
C ILE A 64 10.25 -5.71 15.59
N PHE A 65 9.96 -4.56 16.20
CA PHE A 65 9.85 -3.29 15.50
C PHE A 65 10.98 -2.35 15.88
N LEU A 66 11.82 -2.00 14.90
CA LEU A 66 12.84 -0.96 15.03
C LEU A 66 12.29 0.39 14.55
N PRO A 67 12.79 1.51 15.09
CA PRO A 67 12.31 2.83 14.71
C PRO A 67 12.80 3.29 13.33
N GLU A 68 12.28 4.44 12.89
CA GLU A 68 12.84 5.22 11.79
C GLU A 68 14.31 5.59 12.11
N CYS A 69 15.15 5.70 11.08
CA CYS A 69 16.58 6.02 11.21
C CYS A 69 17.36 5.05 12.13
N PHE A 70 16.91 3.79 12.26
CA PHE A 70 17.61 2.82 13.11
C PHE A 70 19.06 2.59 12.66
N ASP A 71 19.30 2.72 11.34
CA ASP A 71 20.61 2.59 10.70
C ASP A 71 21.57 3.71 11.11
N TYR A 72 21.15 4.97 11.01
CA TYR A 72 21.91 6.11 11.49
C TYR A 72 21.11 7.41 11.60
N VAL A 73 21.65 8.34 12.38
CA VAL A 73 21.24 9.75 12.42
C VAL A 73 22.47 10.61 12.16
N ALA A 74 22.59 11.11 10.93
CA ALA A 74 23.77 11.85 10.49
C ALA A 74 23.85 13.26 11.12
N THR A 75 25.07 13.78 11.26
CA THR A 75 25.33 15.16 11.70
C THR A 75 25.09 16.20 10.61
N SER A 76 25.08 15.79 9.33
CA SER A 76 24.85 16.66 8.17
C SER A 76 24.14 15.92 7.02
N LYS A 77 23.58 16.69 6.08
CA LYS A 77 22.90 16.13 4.89
C LYS A 77 23.86 15.37 3.97
N SER A 78 25.07 15.91 3.74
CA SER A 78 26.08 15.24 2.91
C SER A 78 26.52 13.92 3.54
N LYS A 79 26.73 13.89 4.87
CA LYS A 79 27.06 12.66 5.59
C LYS A 79 25.91 11.66 5.53
N SER A 80 24.67 12.13 5.56
CA SER A 80 23.49 11.27 5.38
C SER A 80 23.47 10.61 4.00
N ILE A 81 23.88 11.29 2.93
CA ILE A 81 23.94 10.70 1.59
C ILE A 81 25.09 9.70 1.48
N GLU A 82 26.24 10.01 2.11
CA GLU A 82 27.43 9.15 2.12
C GLU A 82 27.19 7.79 2.80
N LEU A 83 26.47 7.79 3.93
CA LEU A 83 26.23 6.59 4.75
C LEU A 83 25.10 5.68 4.21
N ALA A 84 24.33 6.17 3.23
CA ALA A 84 23.17 5.48 2.69
C ALA A 84 23.60 4.24 1.88
N GLU A 85 22.80 3.18 1.99
CA GLU A 85 23.06 1.92 1.30
C GLU A 85 21.83 1.47 0.51
N LYS A 86 22.05 0.60 -0.48
CA LYS A 86 20.93 -0.06 -1.18
C LYS A 86 20.31 -1.13 -0.26
N GLU A 87 19.09 -1.57 -0.60
CA GLU A 87 18.39 -2.63 0.14
C GLU A 87 19.18 -3.95 0.23
N ASN A 88 20.00 -4.26 -0.78
CA ASN A 88 20.89 -5.41 -0.82
C ASN A 88 22.32 -5.08 -0.33
N GLY A 89 22.46 -4.01 0.45
CA GLY A 89 23.72 -3.63 1.09
C GLY A 89 24.04 -4.49 2.30
N VAL A 90 25.32 -4.51 2.66
CA VAL A 90 25.87 -5.31 3.78
C VAL A 90 25.13 -5.02 5.09
N TYR A 91 24.75 -3.76 5.32
CA TYR A 91 24.10 -3.37 6.57
C TYR A 91 22.72 -4.00 6.74
N ILE A 92 21.92 -4.10 5.68
CA ILE A 92 20.59 -4.74 5.72
C ILE A 92 20.71 -6.26 5.78
N ASP A 93 21.72 -6.84 5.12
CA ASP A 93 21.97 -8.28 5.15
C ASP A 93 22.27 -8.80 6.56
N GLN A 94 22.91 -7.99 7.42
CA GLN A 94 23.10 -8.32 8.83
C GLN A 94 21.75 -8.57 9.54
N TYR A 95 20.74 -7.74 9.30
CA TYR A 95 19.39 -7.94 9.85
C TYR A 95 18.68 -9.15 9.26
N ARG A 96 18.84 -9.42 7.95
CA ARG A 96 18.29 -10.64 7.32
C ARG A 96 18.90 -11.91 7.89
N MET A 97 20.20 -11.89 8.18
CA MET A 97 20.88 -13.01 8.83
C MET A 97 20.37 -13.20 10.26
N LEU A 98 20.25 -12.11 11.02
CA LEU A 98 19.76 -12.17 12.40
C LEU A 98 18.30 -12.64 12.49
N ALA A 99 17.43 -12.20 11.57
CA ALA A 99 16.04 -12.67 11.47
C ALA A 99 15.97 -14.20 11.24
N ARG A 100 16.81 -14.71 10.32
CA ARG A 100 16.96 -16.15 10.04
C ARG A 100 17.48 -16.94 11.23
N GLU A 101 18.52 -16.42 11.88
CA GLU A 101 19.16 -17.04 13.04
C GLU A 101 18.17 -17.19 14.19
N LEU A 102 17.46 -16.11 14.52
CA LEU A 102 16.57 -16.06 15.67
C LEU A 102 15.15 -16.55 15.37
N LYS A 103 14.80 -16.80 14.11
CA LYS A 103 13.45 -17.16 13.66
C LYS A 103 12.40 -16.15 14.15
N VAL A 104 12.60 -14.90 13.76
CA VAL A 104 11.73 -13.75 14.10
C VAL A 104 11.50 -12.90 12.87
N TRP A 105 10.35 -12.23 12.84
CA TRP A 105 10.06 -11.19 11.87
C TRP A 105 10.60 -9.85 12.35
N LEU A 106 11.10 -9.03 11.42
CA LEU A 106 11.62 -7.69 11.71
C LEU A 106 10.87 -6.63 10.91
N SER A 107 10.48 -5.55 11.59
CA SER A 107 10.12 -4.27 10.99
C SER A 107 11.32 -3.34 11.11
N LEU A 108 11.97 -3.07 9.98
CA LEU A 108 13.08 -2.13 9.87
C LEU A 108 12.50 -0.77 9.49
N GLY A 109 12.20 0.05 10.49
CA GLY A 109 11.19 1.11 10.43
C GLY A 109 11.45 2.33 9.52
N GLY A 110 12.57 2.35 8.79
CA GLY A 110 12.94 3.48 7.94
C GLY A 110 14.45 3.63 7.87
N PHE A 111 15.11 2.85 7.02
CA PHE A 111 16.54 3.05 6.72
C PHE A 111 16.71 4.02 5.55
N HIS A 112 17.88 4.65 5.47
CA HIS A 112 18.23 5.55 4.39
C HIS A 112 18.66 4.73 3.17
N GLU A 113 17.69 4.45 2.31
CA GLU A 113 17.92 3.71 1.07
C GLU A 113 18.54 4.65 0.03
N LYS A 114 19.71 4.27 -0.49
CA LYS A 114 20.33 4.97 -1.59
C LYS A 114 19.46 4.89 -2.84
N SER A 115 19.17 6.03 -3.43
CA SER A 115 18.54 6.18 -4.75
C SER A 115 19.44 5.63 -5.87
N ASP A 116 18.90 5.63 -7.09
CA ASP A 116 19.71 5.43 -8.29
C ASP A 116 20.56 6.68 -8.58
N ASP A 117 21.63 6.52 -9.36
CA ASP A 117 22.73 7.51 -9.50
C ASP A 117 22.31 8.89 -10.05
N SER A 118 21.06 9.07 -10.48
CA SER A 118 20.54 10.33 -11.04
C SER A 118 20.02 11.33 -10.00
N ASP A 119 19.64 10.90 -8.80
CA ASP A 119 19.23 11.79 -7.70
C ASP A 119 20.10 11.53 -6.48
N VAL A 120 20.79 12.55 -5.98
CA VAL A 120 21.71 12.39 -4.84
C VAL A 120 21.00 12.21 -3.49
N ARG A 121 19.68 12.47 -3.43
CA ARG A 121 18.86 12.32 -2.22
C ARG A 121 18.60 10.85 -1.92
N VAL A 122 18.23 10.54 -0.69
CA VAL A 122 17.95 9.16 -0.24
C VAL A 122 16.45 8.90 -0.16
N TYR A 123 16.00 7.65 -0.11
CA TYR A 123 14.65 7.32 0.35
C TYR A 123 14.67 6.98 1.84
N ASN A 124 13.54 7.22 2.51
CA ASN A 124 13.28 6.69 3.84
C ASN A 124 12.43 5.43 3.68
N THR A 125 13.06 4.27 3.83
CA THR A 125 12.50 2.99 3.40
C THR A 125 12.27 2.06 4.58
N HIS A 126 11.01 1.69 4.78
CA HIS A 126 10.57 0.73 5.78
C HIS A 126 10.47 -0.66 5.14
N LEU A 127 11.22 -1.63 5.67
CA LEU A 127 11.17 -3.03 5.25
C LEU A 127 10.51 -3.91 6.30
N ILE A 128 9.69 -4.87 5.85
CA ILE A 128 9.29 -6.02 6.65
C ILE A 128 10.08 -7.23 6.17
N ILE A 129 10.81 -7.87 7.08
CA ILE A 129 11.62 -9.04 6.83
C ILE A 129 11.03 -10.23 7.58
N ASP A 130 10.82 -11.36 6.89
CA ASP A 130 10.33 -12.59 7.50
C ASP A 130 11.44 -13.36 8.27
N ASP A 131 11.06 -14.44 8.95
CA ASP A 131 11.97 -15.33 9.69
C ASP A 131 12.84 -16.23 8.79
N HIS A 132 12.71 -16.08 7.47
CA HIS A 132 13.58 -16.63 6.45
C HIS A 132 14.53 -15.57 5.86
N GLY A 133 14.46 -14.31 6.30
CA GLY A 133 15.29 -13.21 5.84
C GLY A 133 14.83 -12.57 4.52
N ASN A 134 13.66 -12.92 4.00
CA ASN A 134 13.12 -12.35 2.76
C ASN A 134 12.40 -11.03 3.04
N THR A 135 12.45 -10.09 2.09
CA THR A 135 11.60 -8.89 2.13
C THR A 135 10.16 -9.28 1.79
N VAL A 136 9.23 -9.05 2.71
CA VAL A 136 7.79 -9.28 2.51
C VAL A 136 7.12 -8.05 1.91
N THR A 137 7.51 -6.87 2.38
CA THR A 137 7.08 -5.60 1.80
C THR A 137 8.12 -4.51 2.02
N LYS A 138 8.07 -3.52 1.12
CA LYS A 138 8.92 -2.35 1.11
C LYS A 138 8.05 -1.13 0.91
N TYR A 139 8.14 -0.21 1.86
CA TYR A 139 7.42 1.05 1.84
C TYR A 139 8.43 2.20 1.86
N ARG A 140 8.30 3.15 0.93
CA ARG A 140 9.05 4.40 0.95
C ARG A 140 8.14 5.49 1.49
N LYS A 141 8.58 6.22 2.52
CA LYS A 141 7.81 7.26 3.21
C LYS A 141 7.21 8.24 2.21
N VAL A 142 5.89 8.36 2.19
CA VAL A 142 5.16 9.19 1.21
C VAL A 142 4.97 10.63 1.69
N HIS A 143 4.88 10.85 3.00
CA HIS A 143 4.79 12.20 3.57
C HIS A 143 6.11 12.61 4.22
N LEU A 144 6.84 13.53 3.58
CA LEU A 144 8.08 14.08 4.13
C LEU A 144 7.82 15.23 5.11
N PHE A 145 8.61 15.31 6.17
CA PHE A 145 8.54 16.32 7.23
C PHE A 145 9.14 17.65 6.77
N ASP A 146 8.35 18.42 6.04
CA ASP A 146 8.64 19.80 5.68
C ASP A 146 7.80 20.74 6.55
N VAL A 147 8.35 21.13 7.71
CA VAL A 147 7.64 21.91 8.73
C VAL A 147 8.49 23.09 9.17
N ASP A 148 7.85 24.25 9.22
CA ASP A 148 8.39 25.47 9.80
C ASP A 148 7.60 25.81 11.06
N ILE A 149 8.23 25.68 12.23
CA ILE A 149 7.61 25.98 13.52
C ILE A 149 8.25 27.28 14.02
N PRO A 150 7.50 28.40 14.09
CA PRO A 150 8.02 29.65 14.63
C PRO A 150 8.62 29.45 16.02
N GLY A 151 9.90 29.76 16.19
CA GLY A 151 10.63 29.61 17.45
C GLY A 151 11.29 28.24 17.68
N ASP A 152 11.11 27.27 16.78
CA ASP A 152 11.85 26.00 16.74
C ASP A 152 12.62 25.89 15.41
N LYS A 153 13.30 24.77 15.17
CA LYS A 153 14.05 24.53 13.94
C LYS A 153 13.11 24.25 12.78
N SER A 154 13.24 25.04 11.71
CA SER A 154 12.68 24.71 10.39
C SER A 154 13.35 23.45 9.85
N ILE A 155 12.55 22.43 9.51
CA ILE A 155 13.04 21.17 8.95
C ILE A 155 12.43 20.98 7.56
N ARG A 156 13.28 20.70 6.57
CA ARG A 156 12.88 20.30 5.22
C ARG A 156 13.49 18.96 4.85
N GLU A 157 12.80 17.87 5.21
CA GLU A 157 13.19 16.50 4.86
C GLU A 157 13.30 16.31 3.34
N SER A 158 12.43 16.97 2.55
CA SER A 158 12.43 16.89 1.07
C SER A 158 13.72 17.36 0.41
N SER A 159 14.53 18.17 1.11
CA SER A 159 15.81 18.69 0.60
C SER A 159 16.92 17.64 0.55
N TYR A 160 16.74 16.49 1.19
CA TYR A 160 17.70 15.37 1.18
C TYR A 160 17.05 13.99 1.07
N THR A 161 15.71 13.92 1.13
CA THR A 161 14.94 12.68 1.01
C THR A 161 13.95 12.76 -0.15
N ILE A 162 13.75 11.66 -0.86
CA ILE A 162 12.78 11.49 -1.94
C ILE A 162 11.51 10.84 -1.36
N ALA A 163 10.35 11.40 -1.66
CA ALA A 163 9.07 10.82 -1.24
C ALA A 163 8.79 9.53 -2.01
N GLY A 164 8.21 8.55 -1.33
CA GLY A 164 7.62 7.39 -1.98
C GLY A 164 6.46 7.79 -2.89
N ASN A 165 6.23 7.00 -3.94
CA ASN A 165 5.20 7.24 -4.94
C ASN A 165 4.12 6.15 -4.97
N ASN A 166 4.15 5.19 -4.04
CA ASN A 166 3.24 4.08 -3.97
C ASN A 166 2.93 3.70 -2.52
N LEU A 167 1.66 3.47 -2.21
CA LEU A 167 1.24 2.83 -0.98
C LEU A 167 1.34 1.30 -1.14
N GLN A 168 1.53 0.60 -0.02
CA GLN A 168 1.53 -0.85 0.03
C GLN A 168 0.20 -1.34 0.64
N LEU A 169 -0.30 -2.49 0.20
CA LEU A 169 -1.40 -3.15 0.92
C LEU A 169 -0.96 -3.68 2.27
N PRO A 170 -1.90 -3.87 3.21
CA PRO A 170 -1.66 -4.67 4.39
C PRO A 170 -1.14 -6.06 4.01
N VAL A 171 -0.01 -6.47 4.60
CA VAL A 171 0.60 -7.77 4.36
C VAL A 171 0.31 -8.74 5.49
N GLN A 172 0.13 -10.02 5.15
CA GLN A 172 -0.06 -11.06 6.16
C GLN A 172 1.24 -11.29 6.94
N THR A 173 1.16 -11.25 8.27
CA THR A 173 2.28 -11.51 9.19
C THR A 173 1.82 -12.46 10.31
N PRO A 174 2.74 -12.93 11.18
CA PRO A 174 2.38 -13.73 12.36
C PRO A 174 1.52 -12.98 13.40
N ILE A 175 1.33 -11.67 13.25
CA ILE A 175 0.59 -10.81 14.20
C ILE A 175 -0.71 -10.26 13.61
N GLY A 176 -1.10 -10.72 12.42
CA GLY A 176 -2.24 -10.21 11.65
C GLY A 176 -1.81 -9.50 10.35
N ARG A 177 -2.79 -8.87 9.69
CA ARG A 177 -2.55 -8.05 8.49
C ARG A 177 -1.96 -6.70 8.88
N LEU A 178 -0.66 -6.53 8.64
CA LEU A 178 0.11 -5.35 8.99
C LEU A 178 0.13 -4.34 7.83
N PHE A 179 -0.29 -3.10 8.10
CA PHE A 179 -0.07 -1.97 7.21
C PHE A 179 1.18 -1.18 7.65
N VAL A 180 2.00 -0.84 6.66
CA VAL A 180 3.33 -0.26 6.86
C VAL A 180 3.32 1.23 6.53
N SER A 181 3.78 2.04 7.47
CA SER A 181 3.96 3.50 7.30
C SER A 181 5.16 3.99 8.12
N THR A 182 5.48 5.29 8.07
CA THR A 182 6.64 5.86 8.78
C THR A 182 6.34 7.27 9.30
N CYS A 183 6.54 7.48 10.60
CA CYS A 183 6.63 8.79 11.24
C CYS A 183 5.54 9.78 10.85
N TYR A 184 5.87 10.78 10.02
CA TYR A 184 4.98 11.87 9.67
C TYR A 184 3.66 11.43 9.02
N ASP A 185 3.64 10.22 8.42
CA ASP A 185 2.43 9.56 7.93
C ASP A 185 1.31 9.48 8.98
N ILE A 186 1.66 9.40 10.28
CA ILE A 186 0.68 9.36 11.36
C ILE A 186 -0.19 10.61 11.43
N ARG A 187 0.24 11.74 10.85
CA ARG A 187 -0.55 12.98 10.83
C ARG A 187 -1.67 12.98 9.78
N PHE A 188 -1.67 12.00 8.87
CA PHE A 188 -2.61 11.88 7.76
C PHE A 188 -3.60 10.72 8.07
N PRO A 189 -4.72 11.00 8.77
CA PRO A 189 -5.69 9.95 9.16
C PRO A 189 -6.24 9.17 7.96
N GLU A 190 -6.22 9.75 6.77
CA GLU A 190 -6.56 9.13 5.49
C GLU A 190 -5.80 7.82 5.29
N LEU A 191 -4.50 7.78 5.57
CA LEU A 191 -3.69 6.56 5.43
C LEU A 191 -4.20 5.44 6.34
N SER A 192 -4.50 5.74 7.61
CA SER A 192 -5.03 4.75 8.55
C SER A 192 -6.44 4.28 8.19
N CYS A 193 -7.28 5.18 7.66
CA CYS A 193 -8.61 4.86 7.19
C CYS A 193 -8.56 3.93 5.97
N LEU A 194 -7.68 4.22 5.00
CA LEU A 194 -7.43 3.36 3.84
C LEU A 194 -6.88 2.00 4.26
N ALA A 195 -5.87 1.98 5.14
CA ALA A 195 -5.32 0.73 5.68
C ALA A 195 -6.42 -0.17 6.26
N ARG A 196 -7.32 0.39 7.08
CA ARG A 196 -8.47 -0.33 7.64
C ARG A 196 -9.45 -0.80 6.55
N GLN A 197 -9.74 0.01 5.54
CA GLN A 197 -10.59 -0.39 4.42
C GLN A 197 -10.00 -1.58 3.65
N PHE A 198 -8.68 -1.63 3.49
CA PHE A 198 -7.96 -2.78 2.93
C PHE A 198 -7.72 -3.92 3.92
N GLY A 199 -8.41 -3.89 5.06
CA GLY A 199 -8.45 -4.99 6.02
C GLY A 199 -7.27 -5.04 6.98
N ALA A 200 -6.50 -3.96 7.18
CA ALA A 200 -5.48 -3.94 8.21
C ALA A 200 -6.06 -4.30 9.60
N GLU A 201 -5.25 -5.02 10.38
CA GLU A 201 -5.48 -5.41 11.78
C GLU A 201 -4.47 -4.70 12.69
N VAL A 202 -3.26 -4.48 12.14
CA VAL A 202 -2.16 -3.77 12.80
C VAL A 202 -1.66 -2.65 11.89
N LEU A 203 -1.42 -1.47 12.44
CA LEU A 203 -0.73 -0.35 11.79
C LEU A 203 0.62 -0.14 12.48
N CYS A 204 1.65 0.26 11.74
CA CYS A 204 2.91 0.68 12.35
C CYS A 204 3.40 2.05 11.89
N TYR A 205 3.92 2.83 12.86
CA TYR A 205 4.48 4.17 12.67
C TYR A 205 5.84 4.29 13.35
N PRO A 206 6.86 3.52 12.94
CA PRO A 206 8.22 3.75 13.37
C PRO A 206 8.66 5.19 13.09
N SER A 207 9.33 5.81 14.06
CA SER A 207 9.40 7.27 14.12
C SER A 207 10.67 7.82 14.77
N ALA A 208 11.06 9.02 14.35
CA ALA A 208 12.03 9.88 15.02
C ALA A 208 11.42 11.28 15.28
N PHE A 209 10.37 11.34 16.10
CA PHE A 209 9.67 12.58 16.43
C PHE A 209 10.56 13.57 17.17
N THR A 210 10.48 14.85 16.82
CA THR A 210 11.15 15.92 17.58
C THR A 210 10.58 15.99 18.99
N VAL A 211 11.38 16.46 19.95
CA VAL A 211 10.94 16.56 21.36
C VAL A 211 9.71 17.44 21.51
N SER A 212 9.71 18.65 20.92
CA SER A 212 8.60 19.62 21.00
C SER A 212 7.29 19.04 20.49
N THR A 213 7.30 18.47 19.27
CA THR A 213 6.10 17.89 18.68
C THR A 213 5.72 16.55 19.29
N GLY A 214 6.69 15.79 19.80
CA GLY A 214 6.47 14.53 20.50
C GLY A 214 5.71 14.74 21.80
N MET A 215 6.17 15.66 22.65
CA MET A 215 5.50 16.02 23.91
C MET A 215 4.04 16.41 23.71
N ALA A 216 3.73 17.12 22.63
CA ALA A 216 2.38 17.63 22.38
C ALA A 216 1.48 16.61 21.66
N HIS A 217 2.03 15.84 20.72
CA HIS A 217 1.20 15.13 19.73
C HIS A 217 1.39 13.61 19.71
N TRP A 218 2.49 13.07 20.23
CA TRP A 218 2.86 11.67 19.98
C TRP A 218 1.78 10.68 20.45
N GLU A 219 1.52 10.64 21.76
CA GLU A 219 0.52 9.71 22.32
C GLU A 219 -0.87 9.95 21.71
N VAL A 220 -1.27 11.22 21.59
CA VAL A 220 -2.58 11.60 21.04
C VAL A 220 -2.76 11.05 19.63
N LEU A 221 -1.77 11.22 18.75
CA LEU A 221 -1.84 10.72 17.38
C LEU A 221 -1.84 9.19 17.35
N VAL A 222 -0.95 8.52 18.08
CA VAL A 222 -0.87 7.04 18.11
C VAL A 222 -2.21 6.44 18.58
N ARG A 223 -2.78 6.98 19.66
CA ARG A 223 -4.06 6.52 20.18
C ARG A 223 -5.22 6.85 19.25
N SER A 224 -5.24 8.03 18.65
CA SER A 224 -6.28 8.41 17.69
C SER A 224 -6.31 7.48 16.48
N ARG A 225 -5.13 7.11 15.93
CA ARG A 225 -5.08 6.14 14.84
C ARG A 225 -5.60 4.77 15.26
N ALA A 226 -5.31 4.33 16.47
CA ALA A 226 -5.80 3.05 16.98
C ALA A 226 -7.33 3.04 17.10
N ILE A 227 -7.90 4.11 17.67
CA ILE A 227 -9.35 4.27 17.89
C ILE A 227 -10.10 4.38 16.56
N ASP A 228 -9.70 5.32 15.69
CA ASP A 228 -10.43 5.63 14.45
C ASP A 228 -10.38 4.48 13.44
N SER A 229 -9.26 3.75 13.42
CA SER A 229 -9.08 2.58 12.55
C SER A 229 -9.53 1.27 13.20
N GLN A 230 -9.73 1.23 14.52
CA GLN A 230 -9.90 0.02 15.33
C GLN A 230 -8.89 -1.07 14.94
N CYS A 231 -7.63 -0.69 14.94
CA CYS A 231 -6.47 -1.54 14.71
C CYS A 231 -5.52 -1.40 15.91
N TYR A 232 -4.68 -2.40 16.13
CA TYR A 232 -3.50 -2.18 16.97
C TYR A 232 -2.57 -1.18 16.28
N VAL A 233 -1.93 -0.31 17.05
CA VAL A 233 -0.91 0.61 16.53
C VAL A 233 0.40 0.38 17.24
N ILE A 234 1.45 0.11 16.45
CA ILE A 234 2.80 -0.17 16.92
C ILE A 234 3.72 0.97 16.48
N ALA A 235 4.30 1.68 17.42
CA ALA A 235 5.06 2.89 17.15
C ALA A 235 6.43 2.82 17.82
N ALA A 236 7.39 2.15 17.16
CA ALA A 236 8.79 2.16 17.57
C ALA A 236 9.38 3.56 17.42
N ALA A 237 10.22 4.00 18.36
CA ALA A 237 10.71 5.38 18.39
C ALA A 237 12.22 5.52 18.57
N GLN A 238 12.81 6.53 17.95
CA GLN A 238 14.09 7.08 18.40
C GLN A 238 13.88 7.89 19.70
N CYS A 239 14.90 7.97 20.53
CA CYS A 239 14.90 8.76 21.77
C CYS A 239 16.20 9.56 21.93
N GLY A 240 16.26 10.40 22.96
CA GLY A 240 17.49 11.03 23.44
C GLY A 240 18.12 12.04 22.48
N LYS A 241 19.38 12.40 22.78
CA LYS A 241 20.18 13.35 21.99
C LYS A 241 21.09 12.59 21.03
N HIS A 242 20.76 12.60 19.74
CA HIS A 242 21.54 11.93 18.68
C HIS A 242 22.88 12.63 18.41
N ASN A 243 22.84 13.97 18.40
CA ASN A 243 23.97 14.86 18.21
C ASN A 243 23.59 16.27 18.71
N ASP A 244 24.46 17.26 18.56
CA ASP A 244 24.22 18.63 19.04
C ASP A 244 23.02 19.33 18.41
N ARG A 245 22.54 18.85 17.27
CA ARG A 245 21.47 19.49 16.52
C ARG A 245 20.16 18.71 16.54
N ARG A 246 20.16 17.41 16.88
CA ARG A 246 18.98 16.55 16.79
C ARG A 246 18.77 15.74 18.07
N SER A 247 17.54 15.80 18.58
CA SER A 247 17.05 14.97 19.69
C SER A 247 15.65 14.46 19.35
N SER A 248 15.33 13.24 19.80
CA SER A 248 14.02 12.62 19.58
C SER A 248 13.29 12.38 20.89
N TYR A 249 11.96 12.37 20.81
CA TYR A 249 11.09 12.30 21.99
C TYR A 249 11.13 10.94 22.71
N GLY A 250 11.27 9.83 22.00
CA GLY A 250 11.13 8.49 22.56
C GLY A 250 9.67 8.10 22.72
N HIS A 251 9.34 7.47 23.85
CA HIS A 251 8.02 6.93 24.17
C HIS A 251 7.50 5.94 23.12
N ALA A 252 8.38 5.05 22.64
CA ALA A 252 7.96 3.94 21.78
C ALA A 252 6.83 3.14 22.46
N MET A 253 5.75 2.83 21.74
CA MET A 253 4.55 2.24 22.38
C MET A 253 3.73 1.33 21.47
N VAL A 254 2.86 0.53 22.10
CA VAL A 254 1.80 -0.24 21.46
C VAL A 254 0.46 0.18 22.04
N VAL A 255 -0.52 0.44 21.16
CA VAL A 255 -1.88 0.82 21.54
C VAL A 255 -2.88 -0.18 20.95
N ASP A 256 -3.87 -0.57 21.75
CA ASP A 256 -4.94 -1.48 21.33
C ASP A 256 -6.04 -0.79 20.49
N PRO A 257 -6.94 -1.55 19.85
CA PRO A 257 -8.05 -1.00 19.06
C PRO A 257 -9.05 -0.13 19.83
N TRP A 258 -8.98 -0.11 21.16
CA TRP A 258 -9.81 0.71 22.05
C TRP A 258 -9.08 2.00 22.49
N GLY A 259 -7.81 2.15 22.10
CA GLY A 259 -6.99 3.29 22.46
C GLY A 259 -6.25 3.15 23.80
N THR A 260 -6.16 1.95 24.37
CA THR A 260 -5.36 1.68 25.58
C THR A 260 -3.90 1.47 25.22
N VAL A 261 -2.98 2.16 25.90
CA VAL A 261 -1.54 1.92 25.76
C VAL A 261 -1.19 0.62 26.49
N LEU A 262 -0.84 -0.44 25.74
CA LEU A 262 -0.53 -1.77 26.28
C LEU A 262 0.91 -1.90 26.77
N ALA A 263 1.84 -1.24 26.07
CA ALA A 263 3.25 -1.25 26.39
C ALA A 263 3.90 0.07 25.94
N GLN A 264 4.86 0.56 26.71
CA GLN A 264 5.61 1.77 26.39
C GLN A 264 7.05 1.69 26.94
N CYS A 265 8.02 2.17 26.17
CA CYS A 265 9.35 2.49 26.65
C CYS A 265 9.32 3.84 27.39
N SER A 266 9.48 3.83 28.70
CA SER A 266 9.27 5.01 29.55
C SER A 266 10.52 5.86 29.80
N THR A 267 11.71 5.38 29.45
CA THR A 267 12.97 6.09 29.68
C THR A 267 13.37 6.87 28.43
N ASN A 268 14.16 7.95 28.59
CA ASN A 268 14.77 8.64 27.45
C ASN A 268 16.09 7.95 27.02
N ALA A 269 16.06 6.63 26.89
CA ALA A 269 17.21 5.79 26.62
C ALA A 269 16.83 4.56 25.78
N PRO A 270 17.81 3.92 25.12
CA PRO A 270 17.59 2.67 24.41
C PRO A 270 16.95 1.61 25.31
N SER A 271 15.83 1.05 24.88
CA SER A 271 15.02 0.14 25.68
C SER A 271 14.06 -0.68 24.82
N LEU A 272 13.42 -1.67 25.45
CA LEU A 272 12.46 -2.57 24.82
C LEU A 272 11.20 -2.64 25.68
N ALA A 273 10.03 -2.67 25.05
CA ALA A 273 8.79 -3.12 25.68
C ALA A 273 8.17 -4.26 24.87
N VAL A 274 7.42 -5.13 25.54
CA VAL A 274 6.75 -6.29 24.94
C VAL A 274 5.30 -6.33 25.38
N CYS A 275 4.42 -6.78 24.49
CA CYS A 275 3.02 -7.06 24.80
C CYS A 275 2.46 -8.11 23.85
N ASP A 276 1.31 -8.67 24.22
CA ASP A 276 0.56 -9.58 23.37
C ASP A 276 -0.53 -8.83 22.61
N LEU A 277 -0.66 -9.13 21.31
CA LEU A 277 -1.79 -8.69 20.51
C LEU A 277 -2.87 -9.77 20.49
N ASP A 278 -4.11 -9.36 20.71
CA ASP A 278 -5.29 -10.24 20.73
C ASP A 278 -6.25 -9.83 19.59
N LEU A 279 -6.21 -10.57 18.47
CA LEU A 279 -7.06 -10.27 17.32
C LEU A 279 -8.54 -10.62 17.56
N ASP A 280 -8.84 -11.48 18.54
CA ASP A 280 -10.21 -11.73 18.94
C ASP A 280 -10.79 -10.51 19.68
N PHE A 281 -9.98 -9.83 20.50
CA PHE A 281 -10.36 -8.55 21.10
C PHE A 281 -10.62 -7.48 20.03
N GLU A 282 -9.74 -7.34 19.04
CA GLU A 282 -9.95 -6.40 17.92
C GLU A 282 -11.27 -6.68 17.19
N ASN A 283 -11.53 -7.93 16.84
CA ASN A 283 -12.77 -8.34 16.20
C ASN A 283 -14.00 -8.03 17.08
N SER A 284 -13.88 -8.16 18.40
CA SER A 284 -14.95 -7.81 19.34
C SER A 284 -15.24 -6.31 19.34
N VAL A 285 -14.21 -5.45 19.33
CA VAL A 285 -14.34 -3.99 19.26
C VAL A 285 -15.04 -3.57 17.97
N ARG A 286 -14.65 -4.16 16.84
CA ARG A 286 -15.25 -3.89 15.51
C ARG A 286 -16.72 -4.29 15.43
N LYS A 287 -17.12 -5.38 16.12
CA LYS A 287 -18.53 -5.82 16.20
C LYS A 287 -19.37 -4.90 17.08
N GLN A 288 -18.83 -4.47 18.22
CA GLN A 288 -19.54 -3.60 19.17
C GLN A 288 -19.66 -2.16 18.66
N PHE A 289 -18.63 -1.66 17.97
CA PHE A 289 -18.59 -0.32 17.38
C PHE A 289 -18.33 -0.43 15.86
N PRO A 290 -19.35 -0.71 15.03
CA PRO A 290 -19.19 -0.92 13.59
C PRO A 290 -19.00 0.39 12.80
N THR A 291 -17.99 1.18 13.17
CA THR A 291 -17.75 2.54 12.61
C THR A 291 -17.58 2.55 11.10
N GLN A 292 -17.00 1.49 10.51
CA GLN A 292 -16.86 1.36 9.06
C GLN A 292 -18.21 1.21 8.35
N ASN A 293 -19.17 0.50 8.94
CA ASN A 293 -20.53 0.34 8.38
C ASN A 293 -21.36 1.62 8.51
N ASN A 294 -21.00 2.48 9.49
CA ASN A 294 -21.73 3.71 9.77
C ASN A 294 -21.17 4.93 8.99
N ARG A 295 -20.14 4.75 8.16
CA ARG A 295 -19.60 5.85 7.32
C ARG A 295 -20.65 6.30 6.31
N ARG A 296 -20.80 7.62 6.16
CA ARG A 296 -21.72 8.25 5.19
C ARG A 296 -21.08 8.33 3.81
N THR A 297 -20.93 7.17 3.16
CA THR A 297 -20.31 7.05 1.82
C THR A 297 -21.11 7.78 0.73
N ASP A 298 -22.39 8.06 1.01
CA ASP A 298 -23.26 8.92 0.22
C ASP A 298 -22.86 10.42 0.28
N LEU A 299 -22.17 10.86 1.34
CA LEU A 299 -21.74 12.25 1.53
C LEU A 299 -20.25 12.46 1.27
N TYR A 300 -19.41 11.52 1.68
CA TYR A 300 -17.96 11.62 1.53
C TYR A 300 -17.33 10.25 1.26
N GLN A 301 -16.21 10.25 0.56
CA GLN A 301 -15.44 9.05 0.30
C GLN A 301 -13.95 9.31 0.44
N LEU A 302 -13.24 8.23 0.73
CA LEU A 302 -11.80 8.21 0.74
C LEU A 302 -11.33 7.28 -0.37
N LEU A 303 -10.61 7.84 -1.35
CA LEU A 303 -10.15 7.12 -2.53
C LEU A 303 -8.63 7.01 -2.50
N SER A 304 -8.11 5.86 -2.95
CA SER A 304 -6.67 5.62 -3.06
C SER A 304 -6.27 5.17 -4.45
N ARG A 305 -5.09 5.60 -4.89
CA ARG A 305 -4.40 5.07 -6.07
C ARG A 305 -3.33 4.07 -5.62
N ILE A 306 -3.72 2.93 -5.05
CA ILE A 306 -2.75 1.87 -4.75
C ILE A 306 -2.45 1.14 -6.07
N SER A 307 -1.18 0.80 -6.30
CA SER A 307 -0.74 0.18 -7.56
C SER A 307 -0.37 -1.28 -7.29
N THR A 308 -1.25 -2.24 -7.59
CA THR A 308 -0.84 -3.65 -7.63
C THR A 308 -0.16 -4.00 -8.94
N ALA A 309 0.97 -4.70 -8.83
CA ALA A 309 1.57 -5.43 -9.94
C ALA A 309 0.57 -6.43 -10.56
N TYR A 310 0.42 -6.35 -11.87
CA TYR A 310 -0.53 -7.10 -12.69
C TYR A 310 -0.11 -8.58 -12.82
N GLN A 311 -1.03 -9.52 -12.59
CA GLN A 311 -0.85 -10.90 -13.05
C GLN A 311 -2.12 -11.46 -13.72
N ASN A 312 -1.89 -11.95 -14.95
CA ASN A 312 -2.70 -12.84 -15.81
C ASN A 312 -3.80 -12.26 -16.72
N ILE A 313 -3.48 -12.22 -18.02
CA ILE A 313 -4.29 -12.28 -19.28
C ILE A 313 -5.49 -11.31 -19.43
N LEU A 314 -6.25 -11.05 -18.37
CA LEU A 314 -6.94 -9.79 -18.15
C LEU A 314 -5.98 -8.85 -17.42
N LEU A 315 -5.99 -7.54 -17.70
CA LEU A 315 -5.35 -6.59 -16.78
C LEU A 315 -6.20 -6.54 -15.49
N GLN A 316 -6.13 -7.58 -14.66
CA GLN A 316 -6.66 -7.56 -13.31
C GLN A 316 -5.66 -6.78 -12.44
N ARG A 317 -6.06 -5.57 -12.07
CA ARG A 317 -5.57 -4.95 -10.84
C ARG A 317 -6.24 -5.68 -9.67
N LYS A 318 -5.46 -6.21 -8.73
CA LYS A 318 -6.00 -6.96 -7.58
C LYS A 318 -6.81 -6.09 -6.62
N GLU A 319 -6.70 -4.76 -6.74
CA GLU A 319 -7.35 -3.79 -5.87
C GLU A 319 -8.51 -3.04 -6.50
N PHE A 320 -8.61 -3.08 -7.83
CA PHE A 320 -9.58 -2.29 -8.56
C PHE A 320 -10.57 -3.17 -9.26
N GLN A 321 -11.83 -2.74 -9.17
CA GLN A 321 -12.94 -3.42 -9.77
C GLN A 321 -12.93 -3.22 -11.29
N ALA A 322 -11.81 -3.23 -12.02
CA ALA A 322 -11.84 -2.94 -13.45
C ALA A 322 -11.02 -3.94 -14.29
N ALA A 323 -11.65 -4.53 -15.30
CA ALA A 323 -10.99 -5.43 -16.25
C ALA A 323 -10.85 -4.77 -17.63
N VAL A 324 -9.69 -4.96 -18.27
CA VAL A 324 -9.39 -4.43 -19.61
C VAL A 324 -9.38 -5.55 -20.65
N CYS A 325 -10.18 -5.41 -21.71
CA CYS A 325 -10.27 -6.37 -22.82
C CYS A 325 -10.27 -5.66 -24.19
N SER A 326 -9.54 -6.21 -25.16
CA SER A 326 -9.58 -5.84 -26.59
C SER A 326 -10.19 -7.03 -27.34
N THR A 327 -11.38 -6.88 -27.94
CA THR A 327 -12.19 -8.03 -28.40
C THR A 327 -12.58 -8.05 -29.88
N ASP A 328 -12.24 -7.08 -30.73
CA ASP A 328 -12.65 -7.10 -32.15
C ASP A 328 -11.54 -6.71 -33.13
N GLN A 329 -11.58 -7.31 -34.33
CA GLN A 329 -10.77 -7.02 -35.52
C GLN A 329 -11.24 -5.76 -36.26
N ASN A 330 -12.50 -5.33 -36.08
CA ASN A 330 -13.10 -4.27 -36.89
C ASN A 330 -12.91 -2.85 -36.34
N ILE A 331 -12.41 -2.68 -35.12
CA ILE A 331 -12.07 -1.37 -34.55
C ILE A 331 -10.66 -1.44 -33.97
N ALA A 332 -9.66 -1.05 -34.76
CA ALA A 332 -8.32 -0.86 -34.24
C ALA A 332 -8.36 0.13 -33.08
N MET A 333 -7.60 -0.14 -32.00
CA MET A 333 -7.46 0.71 -30.81
C MET A 333 -8.63 0.67 -29.80
N HIS A 334 -9.61 -0.23 -29.93
CA HIS A 334 -10.74 -0.31 -29.00
C HIS A 334 -10.43 -1.14 -27.76
N THR A 335 -10.68 -0.58 -26.58
CA THR A 335 -10.47 -1.22 -25.28
C THR A 335 -11.70 -1.06 -24.38
N LEU A 336 -12.02 -2.07 -23.58
CA LEU A 336 -13.11 -2.05 -22.60
C LEU A 336 -12.59 -1.89 -21.18
N VAL A 337 -13.35 -1.25 -20.29
CA VAL A 337 -13.09 -1.19 -18.84
C VAL A 337 -14.38 -1.54 -18.09
N SER A 338 -14.40 -2.57 -17.23
CA SER A 338 -15.65 -3.07 -16.62
C SER A 338 -15.54 -3.36 -15.12
N PRO A 339 -16.56 -3.03 -14.28
CA PRO A 339 -16.61 -3.37 -12.85
C PRO A 339 -16.30 -4.86 -12.57
N LEU A 340 -15.50 -5.19 -11.55
CA LEU A 340 -15.25 -6.58 -11.11
C LEU A 340 -16.51 -7.17 -10.50
N ARG A 341 -17.24 -6.40 -9.68
CA ARG A 341 -18.57 -6.82 -9.23
C ARG A 341 -19.51 -6.79 -10.42
N PRO A 342 -20.10 -7.94 -10.82
CA PRO A 342 -20.98 -7.98 -11.96
C PRO A 342 -22.26 -7.21 -11.63
N VAL A 343 -22.43 -6.04 -12.27
CA VAL A 343 -23.65 -5.25 -12.25
C VAL A 343 -24.15 -5.03 -13.67
N GLN A 344 -25.45 -4.82 -13.81
CA GLN A 344 -26.06 -4.55 -15.11
C GLN A 344 -26.15 -3.06 -15.37
N LYS A 345 -26.40 -2.25 -14.35
CA LYS A 345 -26.69 -0.82 -14.52
C LYS A 345 -25.68 0.06 -13.81
N LEU A 346 -25.36 1.23 -14.38
CA LEU A 346 -24.39 2.15 -13.80
C LEU A 346 -24.80 2.61 -12.39
N PHE A 347 -26.09 2.86 -12.16
CA PHE A 347 -26.61 3.28 -10.84
C PHE A 347 -26.53 2.19 -9.75
N GLN A 348 -26.23 0.95 -10.11
CA GLN A 348 -26.02 -0.14 -9.15
C GLN A 348 -24.61 -0.14 -8.57
N LEU A 349 -23.68 0.60 -9.18
CA LEU A 349 -22.36 0.81 -8.62
C LEU A 349 -22.45 1.69 -7.39
N ASN A 350 -21.74 1.31 -6.34
CA ASN A 350 -21.50 2.23 -5.26
C ASN A 350 -20.46 3.27 -5.70
N SER A 351 -20.31 4.29 -4.90
CA SER A 351 -19.48 5.42 -5.23
C SER A 351 -17.98 5.12 -5.31
N TYR A 352 -17.48 4.12 -4.57
CA TYR A 352 -16.10 3.63 -4.72
C TYR A 352 -15.88 3.01 -6.09
N GLU A 353 -16.83 2.19 -6.53
CA GLU A 353 -16.77 1.52 -7.83
C GLU A 353 -16.89 2.51 -8.99
N ILE A 354 -17.71 3.56 -8.86
CA ILE A 354 -17.80 4.64 -9.85
C ILE A 354 -16.47 5.38 -9.94
N ALA A 355 -15.93 5.84 -8.81
CA ALA A 355 -14.68 6.58 -8.79
C ALA A 355 -13.52 5.74 -9.33
N ASP A 356 -13.45 4.48 -8.94
CA ASP A 356 -12.47 3.54 -9.44
C ASP A 356 -12.61 3.31 -10.95
N LEU A 357 -13.82 2.99 -11.43
CA LEU A 357 -14.09 2.75 -12.85
C LEU A 357 -13.57 3.91 -13.71
N PHE A 358 -13.87 5.14 -13.33
CA PHE A 358 -13.43 6.31 -14.10
C PHE A 358 -11.95 6.69 -13.89
N ASN A 359 -11.36 6.40 -12.73
CA ASN A 359 -9.90 6.49 -12.55
C ASN A 359 -9.17 5.49 -13.47
N CYS A 360 -9.71 4.28 -13.60
CA CYS A 360 -9.19 3.27 -14.52
C CYS A 360 -9.35 3.72 -15.98
N VAL A 361 -10.51 4.27 -16.34
CA VAL A 361 -10.75 4.84 -17.67
C VAL A 361 -9.73 5.93 -18.00
N GLN A 362 -9.49 6.89 -17.12
CA GLN A 362 -8.49 7.95 -17.33
C GLN A 362 -7.07 7.39 -17.52
N LEU A 363 -6.70 6.39 -16.72
CA LEU A 363 -5.38 5.75 -16.82
C LEU A 363 -5.23 5.03 -18.16
N VAL A 364 -6.23 4.23 -18.54
CA VAL A 364 -6.23 3.47 -19.80
C VAL A 364 -6.23 4.44 -20.99
N GLU A 365 -7.10 5.45 -20.99
CA GLU A 365 -7.15 6.48 -22.01
C GLU A 365 -5.79 7.15 -22.21
N SER A 366 -5.16 7.62 -21.12
CA SER A 366 -3.85 8.28 -21.18
C SER A 366 -2.76 7.37 -21.75
N LYS A 367 -2.72 6.09 -21.34
CA LYS A 367 -1.74 5.13 -21.85
C LYS A 367 -1.98 4.79 -23.32
N LEU A 368 -3.25 4.60 -23.73
CA LEU A 368 -3.61 4.34 -25.13
C LEU A 368 -3.34 5.56 -26.02
N ALA A 369 -3.65 6.78 -25.56
CA ALA A 369 -3.38 8.01 -26.30
C ALA A 369 -1.89 8.17 -26.62
N ASN A 370 -1.04 7.93 -25.61
CA ASN A 370 0.42 7.95 -25.76
C ASN A 370 0.93 6.85 -26.71
N PHE A 371 0.44 5.62 -26.55
CA PHE A 371 0.84 4.47 -27.36
C PHE A 371 0.45 4.64 -28.83
N TYR A 372 -0.79 5.02 -29.10
CA TYR A 372 -1.32 5.20 -30.45
C TYR A 372 -1.02 6.56 -31.06
N LYS A 373 -0.34 7.46 -30.33
CA LYS A 373 0.00 8.82 -30.74
C LYS A 373 -1.24 9.61 -31.17
N THR A 374 -2.30 9.52 -30.37
CA THR A 374 -3.58 10.23 -30.62
C THR A 374 -3.79 11.33 -29.60
N SER A 375 -4.53 12.37 -29.98
CA SER A 375 -4.89 13.50 -29.10
C SER A 375 -6.39 13.54 -28.80
N SER A 376 -7.13 12.50 -29.15
CA SER A 376 -8.58 12.45 -29.04
C SER A 376 -9.01 11.02 -28.76
N SER A 377 -10.06 10.87 -27.97
CA SER A 377 -10.66 9.57 -27.63
C SER A 377 -12.18 9.70 -27.58
N THR A 378 -12.90 8.63 -27.85
CA THR A 378 -14.31 8.48 -27.52
C THR A 378 -14.43 7.54 -26.33
N ILE A 379 -15.10 8.04 -25.28
CA ILE A 379 -15.45 7.26 -24.09
C ILE A 379 -16.97 7.06 -24.11
N CYS A 380 -17.43 5.82 -24.12
CA CYS A 380 -18.86 5.49 -24.25
C CYS A 380 -19.30 4.46 -23.21
N ILE A 381 -20.52 4.61 -22.71
CA ILE A 381 -21.19 3.64 -21.84
C ILE A 381 -22.58 3.41 -22.41
N GLN A 382 -22.89 2.15 -22.71
CA GLN A 382 -24.24 1.70 -23.07
C GLN A 382 -24.90 1.19 -21.78
N ASP A 383 -25.86 1.94 -21.20
CA ASP A 383 -26.52 1.60 -19.92
C ASP A 383 -27.99 1.20 -20.10
N GLY A 384 -28.23 0.06 -20.72
CA GLY A 384 -29.53 -0.58 -20.89
C GLY A 384 -29.69 -1.26 -22.25
N PRO A 385 -30.68 -2.15 -22.38
CA PRO A 385 -30.91 -2.88 -23.63
C PRO A 385 -31.25 -1.94 -24.79
N GLU A 386 -31.99 -0.85 -24.54
CA GLU A 386 -32.30 0.19 -25.54
C GLU A 386 -31.06 0.99 -25.95
N ALA A 387 -30.03 1.03 -25.11
CA ALA A 387 -28.74 1.66 -25.40
C ALA A 387 -27.73 0.69 -26.06
N GLY A 388 -28.11 -0.58 -26.29
CA GLY A 388 -27.24 -1.61 -26.89
C GLY A 388 -26.43 -2.44 -25.88
N GLN A 389 -26.68 -2.29 -24.58
CA GLN A 389 -25.88 -2.90 -23.52
C GLN A 389 -25.97 -4.43 -23.48
N THR A 390 -24.82 -5.09 -23.34
CA THR A 390 -24.71 -6.51 -22.95
C THR A 390 -24.46 -6.72 -21.45
N HIS A 391 -23.55 -5.95 -20.87
CA HIS A 391 -23.18 -5.91 -19.45
C HIS A 391 -22.56 -4.54 -19.15
N LEU A 392 -22.44 -4.12 -17.90
CA LEU A 392 -21.83 -2.81 -17.62
C LEU A 392 -20.34 -2.81 -17.95
N HIS A 393 -19.95 -1.94 -18.89
CA HIS A 393 -18.57 -1.66 -19.24
C HIS A 393 -18.47 -0.29 -19.92
N VAL A 394 -17.25 0.25 -19.98
CA VAL A 394 -16.89 1.50 -20.62
C VAL A 394 -16.04 1.21 -21.84
N HIS A 395 -16.46 1.69 -23.02
CA HIS A 395 -15.65 1.64 -24.23
C HIS A 395 -14.68 2.82 -24.25
N ILE A 396 -13.42 2.54 -24.57
CA ILE A 396 -12.36 3.53 -24.77
C ILE A 396 -11.80 3.35 -26.17
N LEU A 397 -11.97 4.37 -27.01
CA LEU A 397 -11.56 4.37 -28.41
C LEU A 397 -10.69 5.59 -28.72
N PRO A 398 -9.36 5.48 -28.76
CA PRO A 398 -8.49 6.51 -29.32
C PRO A 398 -8.89 6.82 -30.76
N ARG A 399 -8.97 8.11 -31.09
CA ARG A 399 -9.51 8.62 -32.36
C ARG A 399 -8.42 9.21 -33.24
N ARG A 400 -8.60 9.07 -34.55
CA ARG A 400 -7.77 9.68 -35.59
C ARG A 400 -8.65 10.38 -36.60
N ARG A 401 -8.10 11.41 -37.27
CA ARG A 401 -8.83 12.06 -38.36
C ARG A 401 -9.13 11.03 -39.47
N GLY A 402 -10.40 10.87 -39.81
CA GLY A 402 -10.85 9.95 -40.87
C GLY A 402 -10.91 8.48 -40.45
N ASP A 403 -10.93 8.18 -39.15
CA ASP A 403 -11.19 6.81 -38.65
C ASP A 403 -12.62 6.33 -38.93
N PHE A 404 -13.57 7.25 -39.09
CA PHE A 404 -14.90 7.04 -39.63
C PHE A 404 -15.22 8.09 -40.70
N GLN A 405 -16.13 7.77 -41.62
CA GLN A 405 -16.58 8.72 -42.64
C GLN A 405 -17.42 9.83 -42.00
N HIS A 406 -18.25 9.45 -41.03
CA HIS A 406 -18.97 10.35 -40.13
C HIS A 406 -18.72 9.98 -38.67
N ASN A 407 -18.50 10.97 -37.81
CA ASN A 407 -18.13 10.71 -36.41
C ASN A 407 -19.14 9.85 -35.65
N ASP A 408 -20.44 9.93 -35.98
CA ASP A 408 -21.52 9.20 -35.31
C ASP A 408 -21.67 7.75 -35.80
N GLU A 409 -20.97 7.33 -36.85
CA GLU A 409 -20.95 5.92 -37.29
C GLU A 409 -20.42 4.98 -36.21
N ILE A 410 -19.65 5.51 -35.26
CA ILE A 410 -19.16 4.80 -34.08
C ILE A 410 -20.29 4.14 -33.30
N TYR A 411 -21.47 4.77 -33.17
CA TYR A 411 -22.59 4.20 -32.41
C TYR A 411 -23.17 2.97 -33.10
N SER A 412 -23.31 3.02 -34.42
CA SER A 412 -23.75 1.88 -35.24
C SER A 412 -22.73 0.73 -35.24
N VAL A 413 -21.45 1.04 -35.04
CA VAL A 413 -20.39 0.03 -34.91
C VAL A 413 -20.39 -0.59 -33.50
N LEU A 414 -20.56 0.22 -32.45
CA LEU A 414 -20.67 -0.26 -31.07
C LEU A 414 -21.92 -1.13 -30.85
N ASP A 415 -23.07 -0.74 -31.40
CA ASP A 415 -24.31 -1.53 -31.29
C ASP A 415 -24.17 -2.93 -31.94
N ARG A 416 -23.47 -3.00 -33.07
CA ARG A 416 -23.15 -4.28 -33.73
C ARG A 416 -22.11 -5.10 -32.98
N HIS A 417 -21.06 -4.45 -32.45
CA HIS A 417 -20.01 -5.11 -31.67
C HIS A 417 -20.59 -5.92 -30.51
N ASP A 418 -21.57 -5.37 -29.80
CA ASP A 418 -22.14 -5.98 -28.61
C ASP A 418 -23.14 -7.11 -28.92
N LYS A 419 -23.78 -7.09 -30.09
CA LYS A 419 -24.87 -8.02 -30.45
C LYS A 419 -24.46 -9.14 -31.40
N GLU A 420 -23.54 -8.91 -32.33
CA GLU A 420 -23.19 -9.85 -33.43
C GLU A 420 -22.07 -10.83 -33.04
N VAL A 421 -22.22 -11.51 -31.89
CA VAL A 421 -21.24 -12.48 -31.37
C VAL A 421 -21.29 -13.84 -32.11
N ALA A 422 -22.34 -14.08 -32.90
CA ALA A 422 -22.65 -15.40 -33.43
C ALA A 422 -21.94 -15.78 -34.76
N GLU A 423 -21.42 -14.82 -35.53
CA GLU A 423 -20.89 -15.08 -36.89
C GLU A 423 -19.45 -14.63 -37.15
N LYS A 424 -18.75 -14.04 -36.17
CA LYS A 424 -17.34 -13.61 -36.35
C LYS A 424 -16.33 -14.67 -35.87
N SER A 425 -15.26 -14.85 -36.65
CA SER A 425 -14.04 -15.50 -36.18
C SER A 425 -13.41 -14.63 -35.10
N TRP A 426 -13.46 -15.07 -33.84
CA TRP A 426 -12.72 -14.46 -32.75
C TRP A 426 -11.25 -14.31 -33.12
N ARG A 427 -10.59 -13.24 -32.64
CA ARG A 427 -9.12 -13.14 -32.71
C ARG A 427 -8.50 -14.38 -32.08
N SER A 428 -7.38 -14.82 -32.64
CA SER A 428 -6.66 -15.95 -32.05
C SER A 428 -6.23 -15.60 -30.61
N LEU A 429 -6.23 -16.60 -29.73
CA LEU A 429 -5.76 -16.42 -28.35
C LEU A 429 -4.34 -15.82 -28.32
N ASP A 430 -3.51 -16.15 -29.32
CA ASP A 430 -2.15 -15.67 -29.48
C ASP A 430 -2.06 -14.18 -29.85
N GLU A 431 -2.97 -13.67 -30.69
CA GLU A 431 -3.03 -12.24 -31.02
C GLU A 431 -3.52 -11.41 -29.83
N MET A 432 -4.53 -11.91 -29.12
CA MET A 432 -5.04 -11.27 -27.90
C MET A 432 -3.96 -11.28 -26.80
N SER A 433 -3.23 -12.37 -26.67
CA SER A 433 -2.14 -12.52 -25.68
C SER A 433 -0.95 -11.61 -25.98
N ARG A 434 -0.59 -11.43 -27.26
CA ARG A 434 0.47 -10.51 -27.68
C ARG A 434 0.12 -9.05 -27.41
N GLU A 435 -1.08 -8.61 -27.79
CA GLU A 435 -1.53 -7.24 -27.49
C GLU A 435 -1.68 -7.00 -25.99
N SER A 436 -2.23 -7.96 -25.25
CA SER A 436 -2.28 -7.92 -23.78
C SER A 436 -0.87 -7.86 -23.15
N ALA A 437 0.14 -8.52 -23.74
CA ALA A 437 1.52 -8.40 -23.30
C ALA A 437 2.07 -6.99 -23.56
N THR A 438 1.84 -6.42 -24.75
CA THR A 438 2.22 -5.03 -25.07
C THR A 438 1.56 -4.03 -24.13
N TYR A 439 0.27 -4.16 -23.87
CA TYR A 439 -0.42 -3.30 -22.91
C TYR A 439 0.11 -3.48 -21.49
N ARG A 440 0.43 -4.71 -21.06
CA ARG A 440 1.07 -4.94 -19.75
C ARG A 440 2.38 -4.19 -19.61
N GLU A 441 3.22 -4.14 -20.64
CA GLU A 441 4.44 -3.33 -20.63
C GLU A 441 4.14 -1.83 -20.50
N LEU A 442 3.11 -1.31 -21.17
CA LEU A 442 2.68 0.09 -21.05
C LEU A 442 2.21 0.47 -19.65
N PHE A 443 1.57 -0.47 -18.92
CA PHE A 443 1.06 -0.24 -17.57
C PHE A 443 2.07 -0.55 -16.46
N ASN A 444 3.18 -1.22 -16.77
CA ASN A 444 4.27 -1.56 -15.84
C ASN A 444 5.42 -0.55 -15.81
N GLY A 445 5.49 0.36 -16.80
CA GLY A 445 6.36 1.54 -16.80
C GLY A 445 5.65 2.79 -16.30
#